data_AF-A0A4Q5PZY9-F1
#
_entry.id   AF-A0A4Q5PZY9-F1
#
_cell.length_a   1.000
_cell.length_b   1.000
_cell.length_c   1.000
_cell.angle_alpha   90.00
_cell.angle_beta   90.00
_cell.angle_gamma   90.00
#
_symmetry.space_group_name_H-M   'P 1'
#
loop_
_entity.id
_entity.type
_entity.pdbx_description
1 polymer ?
#
loop_
_entity_poly.entity_id
_entity_poly.type
_entity_poly.pdbx_seq_one_letter_code
_entity_poly.pdbx_strand_id
1 'polypeptide(L)'
;GATRAAEFENIRRLAPDNFLLVPGVGAQGGNLADVCKFGLNKECGLLINSSRAIIYASSGEDFAEKAREEAIKLQQEILQL
;
A
#
# COMPACT_ATOMS: atom_id res chain seq x y z
N GLY A 1 7.92 1.99 -6.97
CA GLY A 1 7.18 0.86 -6.34
C GLY A 1 7.70 0.63 -4.94
N ALA A 2 6.97 -0.12 -4.11
CA ALA A 2 7.24 -0.25 -2.67
C ALA A 2 8.62 -0.81 -2.27
N THR A 3 9.38 -1.35 -3.22
CA THR A 3 10.74 -1.87 -3.04
C THR A 3 11.86 -0.84 -3.21
N ARG A 4 11.55 0.38 -3.69
CA ARG A 4 12.51 1.48 -3.90
C ARG A 4 12.04 2.75 -3.21
N ALA A 5 11.82 2.66 -1.90
CA ALA A 5 11.18 3.73 -1.14
C ALA A 5 11.99 5.05 -1.13
N ALA A 6 13.32 5.02 -1.15
CA ALA A 6 14.14 6.23 -1.22
C ALA A 6 13.93 7.06 -2.51
N GLU A 7 13.51 6.43 -3.62
CA GLU A 7 13.19 7.16 -4.85
C GLU A 7 11.87 7.95 -4.75
N PHE A 8 11.00 7.60 -3.80
CA PHE A 8 9.74 8.34 -3.59
C PHE A 8 9.99 9.77 -3.15
N GLU A 9 11.06 10.04 -2.40
CA GLU A 9 11.40 11.40 -1.98
C GLU A 9 11.69 12.30 -3.19
N ASN A 10 12.43 11.79 -4.17
CA ASN A 10 12.68 12.49 -5.44
C ASN A 10 11.40 12.71 -6.24
N ILE A 11 10.54 11.69 -6.34
CA ILE A 11 9.26 11.79 -7.05
C ILE A 11 8.36 12.81 -6.37
N ARG A 12 8.26 12.78 -5.03
CA ARG A 12 7.45 13.72 -4.25
C ARG A 12 7.97 15.15 -4.37
N ARG A 13 9.29 15.36 -4.46
CA ARG A 13 9.87 16.67 -4.74
C ARG A 13 9.46 17.23 -6.11
N LEU A 14 9.32 16.37 -7.11
CA LEU A 14 8.92 16.76 -8.48
C LEU A 14 7.39 16.89 -8.63
N ALA A 15 6.63 16.12 -7.85
CA ALA A 15 5.17 16.07 -7.89
C ALA A 15 4.60 16.13 -6.45
N PRO A 16 4.66 17.31 -5.78
CA PRO A 16 4.36 17.44 -4.36
C PRO A 16 2.91 17.09 -4.00
N ASP A 17 1.97 17.48 -4.86
CA ASP A 17 0.53 17.41 -4.57
C ASP A 17 -0.19 16.29 -5.33
N ASN A 18 0.51 15.57 -6.20
CA ASN A 18 -0.10 14.50 -7.00
C ASN A 18 -0.35 13.24 -6.16
N PHE A 19 -1.45 12.54 -6.47
CA PHE A 19 -1.62 11.17 -6.01
C PHE A 19 -0.63 10.23 -6.70
N LEU A 20 0.09 9.44 -5.90
CA LEU A 20 1.02 8.43 -6.40
C LEU A 20 0.44 7.03 -6.16
N LEU A 21 0.28 6.27 -7.24
CA LEU A 21 -0.09 4.86 -7.16
C LEU A 21 1.13 4.01 -6.78
N VAL A 22 1.02 3.27 -5.68
CA VAL A 22 2.08 2.40 -5.17
C VAL A 22 1.68 0.93 -5.34
N PRO A 23 2.19 0.24 -6.37
CA PRO A 23 2.01 -1.19 -6.52
C PRO A 23 3.01 -1.97 -5.66
N GLY A 24 2.60 -3.17 -5.24
CA GLY A 24 3.52 -4.19 -4.74
C GLY A 24 3.78 -4.16 -3.22
N VAL A 25 2.87 -3.61 -2.42
CA VAL A 25 2.94 -3.73 -0.95
C VAL A 25 2.55 -5.16 -0.52
N GLY A 26 3.26 -5.71 0.47
CA GLY A 26 3.04 -7.06 0.98
C GLY A 26 3.79 -8.14 0.19
N ALA A 27 3.13 -8.81 -0.77
CA ALA A 27 3.63 -10.04 -1.40
C ALA A 27 4.93 -9.89 -2.23
N GLN A 28 5.38 -8.67 -2.51
CA GLN A 28 6.64 -8.42 -3.23
C GLN A 28 7.77 -7.93 -2.30
N GLY A 29 7.58 -7.99 -0.97
CA GLY A 29 8.59 -7.58 0.01
C GLY A 29 8.81 -6.06 0.10
N GLY A 30 7.88 -5.26 -0.42
CA GLY A 30 7.90 -3.80 -0.28
C GLY A 30 7.54 -3.37 1.14
N ASN A 31 8.35 -2.50 1.74
CA ASN A 31 8.14 -1.99 3.09
C ASN A 31 7.11 -0.84 3.07
N LEU A 32 5.92 -1.10 3.60
CA LEU A 32 4.83 -0.14 3.69
C LEU A 32 5.22 1.11 4.53
N ALA A 33 5.98 0.91 5.60
CA ALA A 33 6.44 2.00 6.47
C ALA A 33 7.35 2.98 5.70
N ASP A 34 8.28 2.47 4.90
CA ASP A 34 9.18 3.33 4.13
C ASP A 34 8.41 4.07 3.02
N VAL A 35 7.46 3.40 2.37
CA VAL A 35 6.58 4.05 1.37
C VAL A 35 5.81 5.21 1.97
N CYS A 36 5.20 5.01 3.14
CA CYS A 36 4.47 6.07 3.84
C CYS A 36 5.44 7.20 4.22
N LYS A 37 6.59 6.86 4.82
CA LYS A 37 7.60 7.83 5.26
C LYS A 37 8.08 8.76 4.14
N PHE A 38 8.37 8.23 2.95
CA PHE A 38 8.91 9.02 1.84
C PHE A 38 7.86 9.54 0.86
N GLY A 39 6.67 8.95 0.88
CA GLY A 39 5.64 9.20 -0.13
C GLY A 39 4.47 10.06 0.35
N LEU A 40 4.20 10.14 1.66
CA LEU A 40 3.07 10.90 2.19
C LEU A 40 3.25 12.41 1.94
N ASN A 41 2.14 13.09 1.69
CA ASN A 41 2.03 14.53 1.74
C ASN A 41 0.92 14.96 2.73
N LYS A 42 0.58 16.25 2.78
CA LYS A 42 -0.43 16.79 3.70
C LYS A 42 -1.84 16.19 3.50
N GLU A 43 -2.10 15.59 2.34
CA GLU A 43 -3.38 14.99 1.95
C GLU A 43 -3.28 13.47 1.82
N CYS A 44 -2.30 12.83 2.48
CA CYS A 44 -1.85 11.46 2.24
C CYS A 44 -1.17 11.28 0.87
N GLY A 45 -1.86 11.58 -0.24
CA GLY A 45 -1.24 11.65 -1.58
C GLY A 45 -0.73 10.32 -2.12
N LEU A 46 -1.11 9.19 -1.51
CA LEU A 46 -0.74 7.84 -1.90
C LEU A 46 -1.98 6.97 -2.12
N LEU A 47 -1.94 6.13 -3.17
CA LEU A 47 -2.92 5.07 -3.39
C LEU A 47 -2.17 3.73 -3.39
N ILE A 48 -2.45 2.88 -2.41
CA ILE A 48 -1.74 1.61 -2.26
C ILE A 48 -2.55 0.50 -2.90
N ASN A 49 -1.95 -0.18 -3.88
CA ASN A 49 -2.59 -1.33 -4.52
C ASN A 49 -2.15 -2.64 -3.85
N SER A 50 -3.13 -3.39 -3.33
CA SER A 50 -2.97 -4.76 -2.85
C SER A 50 -4.02 -5.66 -3.51
N SER A 51 -3.58 -6.48 -4.47
CA SER A 51 -4.48 -7.38 -5.21
C SER A 51 -4.38 -8.82 -4.73
N ARG A 52 -3.24 -9.49 -4.98
CA ARG A 52 -3.09 -10.94 -4.70
C ARG A 52 -3.27 -11.32 -3.24
N ALA A 53 -2.82 -10.47 -2.31
CA ALA A 53 -3.00 -10.72 -0.88
C ALA A 53 -4.47 -10.74 -0.46
N ILE A 54 -5.34 -10.01 -1.17
CA ILE A 54 -6.78 -9.94 -0.91
C ILE A 54 -7.54 -11.00 -1.74
N ILE A 55 -7.29 -11.04 -3.05
CA ILE A 55 -8.01 -11.92 -3.99
C ILE A 55 -7.69 -13.40 -3.75
N TYR A 56 -6.52 -13.72 -3.20
CA TYR A 56 -6.13 -15.09 -2.88
C TYR A 56 -6.13 -15.37 -1.38
N ALA A 57 -6.84 -14.56 -0.58
CA ALA A 57 -7.00 -14.80 0.85
C ALA A 57 -7.76 -16.13 1.14
N SER A 58 -8.63 -16.56 0.23
CA SER A 58 -9.22 -17.89 0.22
C SER A 58 -9.63 -18.32 -1.18
N SER A 59 -9.69 -19.63 -1.42
CA SER A 59 -10.27 -20.26 -2.60
C SER A 59 -11.58 -20.99 -2.32
N GLY A 60 -12.13 -20.85 -1.11
CA GLY A 60 -13.37 -21.49 -0.64
C GLY A 60 -14.59 -20.57 -0.63
N GLU A 61 -15.71 -21.07 -0.10
CA GLU A 61 -16.97 -20.32 0.02
C GLU A 61 -16.87 -19.12 0.99
N ASP A 62 -15.84 -19.11 1.85
CA ASP A 62 -15.53 -18.02 2.79
C ASP A 62 -14.72 -16.87 2.16
N PHE A 63 -14.51 -16.88 0.84
CA PHE A 63 -13.74 -15.87 0.11
C PHE A 63 -14.11 -14.42 0.48
N ALA A 64 -15.41 -14.11 0.52
CA ALA A 64 -15.87 -12.75 0.79
C ALA A 64 -15.47 -12.28 2.20
N GLU A 65 -15.51 -13.18 3.19
CA GLU A 65 -15.09 -12.90 4.56
C GLU A 65 -13.58 -12.75 4.65
N LYS A 66 -12.82 -13.69 4.07
CA LYS A 66 -11.35 -13.69 4.09
C LYS A 66 -10.74 -12.50 3.34
N ALA A 67 -11.30 -12.15 2.18
CA ALA A 67 -10.90 -10.96 1.45
C ALA A 67 -11.15 -9.67 2.25
N ARG A 68 -12.30 -9.59 2.93
CA ARG A 68 -12.62 -8.46 3.82
C ARG A 68 -11.64 -8.38 5.00
N GLU A 69 -11.34 -9.50 5.64
CA GLU A 69 -10.37 -9.57 6.74
C GLU A 69 -9.00 -9.04 6.31
N GLU A 70 -8.45 -9.49 5.18
CA GLU A 70 -7.15 -9.03 4.68
C GLU A 70 -7.17 -7.55 4.26
N ALA A 71 -8.29 -7.07 3.69
CA ALA A 71 -8.45 -5.65 3.37
C ALA A 71 -8.46 -4.76 4.64
N ILE A 72 -9.20 -5.18 5.68
CA ILE A 72 -9.24 -4.48 6.97
C ILE A 72 -7.86 -4.50 7.63
N LYS A 73 -7.18 -5.65 7.63
CA LYS A 73 -5.85 -5.80 8.21
C LYS A 73 -4.84 -4.85 7.57
N LEU A 74 -4.82 -4.76 6.24
CA LEU A 74 -3.96 -3.81 5.52
C LEU A 74 -4.32 -2.35 5.87
N GLN A 75 -5.61 -2.00 5.93
CA GLN A 75 -6.02 -0.66 6.35
C GLN A 75 -5.51 -0.33 7.76
N GLN A 76 -5.63 -1.26 8.71
CA GLN A 76 -5.17 -1.06 10.07
C GLN A 76 -3.64 -0.93 10.16
N GLU A 77 -2.89 -1.70 9.36
CA GLU A 77 -1.44 -1.56 9.25
C GLU A 77 -1.06 -0.16 8.75
N ILE A 78 -1.78 0.38 7.76
CA ILE A 78 -1.57 1.75 7.26
C ILE A 78 -1.87 2.80 8.34
N LEU A 79 -2.93 2.61 9.14
CA LEU A 79 -3.30 3.56 10.21
C LEU A 79 -2.31 3.60 11.39
N GLN A 80 -1.45 2.59 11.52
CA GLN A 80 -0.44 2.52 12.58
C GLN A 80 0.90 3.16 12.19
N LEU A 81 1.01 3.69 10.96
CA LEU A 81 2.21 4.33 10.41
C LEU A 81 2.09 5.86 10.38
#